data_AF-A0A958VYJ8-F1
#
_entry.id   AF-A0A958VYJ8-F1
#
_cell.length_a   1.000
_cell.length_b   1.000
_cell.length_c   1.000
_cell.angle_alpha   90.00
_cell.angle_beta   90.00
_cell.angle_gamma   90.00
#
_symmetry.space_group_name_H-M   'P 1'
#
loop_
_entity.id
_entity.type
_entity.pdbx_description
1 polymer ?
#
loop_
_entity_poly.entity_id
_entity_poly.type
_entity_poly.pdbx_seq_one_letter_code
_entity_poly.pdbx_strand_id
1 'polypeptide(L)'
;LTRFQAAVRNSEADALKELMSEISADDFSFDTLAVKIIPHSGTYITEGDSFRADVIVAAYSTTKNPRLLIGEVDTTAGGTDVKDADTSMVTYNRGIATYGIRTSGLGEKEWGGVIQILKPNGNWAPYAFKHKYMVAKPSLVVSPTAMNVFYKGLENPVDISVSGIPSEKLSLNVEGCSVRPVNKSQGKYEVVPNEENKSKEVRVTVTSEIDGKRNSYPALTYRLKTVPKPNPMINGKAGSLEMTKSELGTIKFVSATLEDFLFDLRYRVTRFEMFVSVGGKSQSYTANGNQLTTEMSGILRSMKPGQTVIFQKISAVMDKPGAKARPLDGNIIIHIK
;
A
#
# COMPACT_ATOMS: atom_id res chain seq x y z
N LEU A 1 30.81 87.31 19.35
CA LEU A 1 29.46 86.85 19.70
C LEU A 1 28.94 85.75 18.76
N THR A 2 28.99 85.96 17.45
CA THR A 2 28.52 85.02 16.40
C THR A 2 29.19 83.64 16.41
N ARG A 3 30.50 83.55 16.68
CA ARG A 3 31.21 82.24 16.79
C ARG A 3 30.73 81.39 17.97
N PHE A 4 30.40 82.03 19.10
CA PHE A 4 29.85 81.34 20.26
C PHE A 4 28.42 80.89 20.03
N GLN A 5 27.61 81.70 19.33
CA GLN A 5 26.26 81.29 18.91
C GLN A 5 26.28 80.10 17.94
N ALA A 6 27.24 80.06 17.01
CA ALA A 6 27.44 78.91 16.14
C ALA A 6 27.89 77.65 16.91
N ALA A 7 28.81 77.81 17.87
CA ALA A 7 29.24 76.69 18.72
C ALA A 7 28.09 76.13 19.57
N VAL A 8 27.27 76.99 20.17
CA VAL A 8 26.09 76.56 20.95
C VAL A 8 25.09 75.81 20.07
N ARG A 9 24.80 76.31 18.86
CA ARG A 9 23.92 75.62 17.90
C ARG A 9 24.47 74.28 17.44
N ASN A 10 25.79 74.18 17.25
CA ASN A 10 26.43 72.91 16.90
C ASN A 10 26.33 71.92 18.06
N SER A 11 26.62 72.34 19.29
CA SER A 11 26.47 71.48 20.47
C SER A 11 25.02 71.07 20.73
N GLU A 12 24.06 71.95 20.46
CA GLU A 12 22.62 71.64 20.54
C GLU A 12 22.22 70.64 19.46
N ALA A 13 22.70 70.81 18.22
CA ALA A 13 22.48 69.85 17.14
C ALA A 13 23.13 68.49 17.42
N ASP A 14 24.32 68.46 18.02
CA ASP A 14 25.00 67.23 18.42
C ASP A 14 24.24 66.52 19.55
N ALA A 15 23.78 67.26 20.56
CA ALA A 15 22.97 66.71 21.65
C ALA A 15 21.62 66.18 21.14
N LEU A 16 20.94 66.90 20.24
CA LEU A 16 19.71 66.43 19.61
C LEU A 16 19.94 65.17 18.76
N LYS A 17 21.06 65.11 18.03
CA LYS A 17 21.43 63.94 17.24
C LYS A 17 21.68 62.71 18.10
N GLU A 18 22.34 62.88 19.25
CA GLU A 18 22.56 61.80 20.22
C GLU A 18 21.22 61.31 20.81
N LEU A 19 20.37 62.23 21.27
CA LEU A 19 19.04 61.89 21.80
C LEU A 19 18.14 61.21 20.75
N MET A 20 18.18 61.65 19.50
CA MET A 20 17.47 60.98 18.39
C MET A 20 18.03 59.59 18.11
N SER A 21 19.35 59.42 18.20
CA SER A 21 20.01 58.12 18.03
C SER A 21 19.64 57.16 19.17
N GLU A 22 19.51 57.64 20.41
CA GLU A 22 19.08 56.85 21.56
C GLU A 22 17.60 56.46 21.48
N ILE A 23 16.72 57.36 21.02
CA ILE A 23 15.28 57.05 20.83
C ILE A 23 15.10 56.01 19.72
N SER A 24 15.82 56.14 18.61
CA SER A 24 15.75 55.19 17.49
C SER A 24 16.64 53.95 17.69
N ALA A 25 17.36 53.83 18.80
CA ALA A 25 18.28 52.71 19.07
C ALA A 25 17.59 51.35 19.16
N ASP A 26 16.30 51.34 19.53
CA ASP A 26 15.47 50.14 19.66
C ASP A 26 14.50 49.94 18.48
N ASP A 27 14.45 50.87 17.52
CA ASP A 27 13.59 50.79 16.35
C ASP A 27 14.24 49.96 15.24
N PHE A 28 13.71 48.76 15.00
CA PHE A 28 14.18 47.93 13.91
C PHE A 28 13.83 48.55 12.54
N SER A 29 14.84 48.70 11.68
CA SER A 29 14.64 49.13 10.30
C SER A 29 14.19 47.95 9.43
N PHE A 30 12.92 47.92 9.01
CA PHE A 30 12.39 46.97 8.03
C PHE A 30 12.05 47.68 6.72
N ASP A 31 12.32 47.05 5.59
CA ASP A 31 12.04 47.62 4.26
C ASP A 31 10.90 46.89 3.52
N THR A 32 10.51 45.69 4.00
CA THR A 32 9.59 44.81 3.31
C THR A 32 8.57 44.23 4.28
N LEU A 33 7.29 44.31 3.91
CA LEU A 33 6.18 43.61 4.55
C LEU A 33 5.76 42.43 3.67
N ALA A 34 5.65 41.24 4.25
CA ALA A 34 5.13 40.07 3.56
C ALA A 34 4.13 39.31 4.44
N VAL A 35 3.13 38.70 3.81
CA VAL A 35 2.22 37.79 4.50
C VAL A 35 2.86 36.40 4.58
N LYS A 36 2.82 35.79 5.76
CA LYS A 36 3.29 34.41 6.01
C LYS A 36 2.14 33.59 6.58
N ILE A 37 2.09 32.32 6.18
CA ILE A 37 1.04 31.37 6.58
C ILE A 37 1.71 30.27 7.40
N ILE A 38 1.18 30.00 8.59
CA ILE A 38 1.68 28.97 9.51
C ILE A 38 0.59 27.91 9.70
N PRO A 39 0.69 26.75 9.03
CA PRO A 39 -0.30 25.70 9.16
C PRO A 39 -0.20 24.98 10.52
N HIS A 40 -1.34 24.67 11.14
CA HIS A 40 -1.38 23.99 12.44
C HIS A 40 -0.94 22.51 12.36
N SER A 41 -1.23 21.84 11.26
CA SER A 41 -0.98 20.40 11.05
C SER A 41 0.04 20.12 9.94
N GLY A 42 0.91 21.09 9.64
CA GLY A 42 1.85 21.01 8.52
C GLY A 42 1.15 21.14 7.16
N THR A 43 1.86 20.75 6.09
CA THR A 43 1.40 20.94 4.69
C THR A 43 0.76 19.70 4.07
N TYR A 44 0.73 18.57 4.78
CA TYR A 44 0.17 17.30 4.29
C TYR A 44 -1.13 17.00 5.03
N ILE A 45 -2.25 17.07 4.30
CA ILE A 45 -3.60 16.92 4.85
C ILE A 45 -4.36 15.93 4.00
N THR A 46 -5.03 14.98 4.64
CA THR A 46 -5.81 13.95 3.96
C THR A 46 -7.17 14.47 3.51
N GLU A 47 -7.67 13.94 2.40
CA GLU A 47 -8.99 14.29 1.88
C GLU A 47 -10.07 13.98 2.92
N GLY A 48 -10.87 15.00 3.28
CA GLY A 48 -11.89 14.91 4.34
C GLY A 48 -11.49 15.56 5.67
N ASP A 49 -10.20 15.88 5.87
CA ASP A 49 -9.75 16.62 7.06
C ASP A 49 -9.85 18.14 6.88
N SER A 50 -9.96 18.86 8.01
CA SER A 50 -10.03 20.33 8.01
C SER A 50 -8.65 20.98 8.01
N PHE A 51 -8.37 21.82 7.01
CA PHE A 51 -7.19 22.69 7.02
C PHE A 51 -7.37 23.87 7.98
N ARG A 52 -6.36 24.13 8.81
CA ARG A 52 -6.28 25.30 9.70
C ARG A 52 -4.88 25.90 9.66
N ALA A 53 -4.80 27.23 9.55
CA ALA A 53 -3.55 27.96 9.52
C ALA A 53 -3.72 29.38 10.08
N ASP A 54 -2.67 29.88 10.72
CA ASP A 54 -2.59 31.28 11.15
C ASP A 54 -1.94 32.10 10.02
N VAL A 55 -2.51 33.27 9.74
CA VAL A 55 -2.02 34.21 8.72
C VAL A 55 -1.48 35.43 9.42
N ILE A 56 -0.18 35.69 9.26
CA ILE A 56 0.52 36.79 9.94
C ILE A 56 1.17 37.73 8.92
N VAL A 57 1.32 38.99 9.31
CA VAL A 57 2.16 39.96 8.59
C VAL A 57 3.55 39.92 9.21
N ALA A 58 4.56 39.61 8.39
CA ALA A 58 5.97 39.59 8.78
C ALA A 58 6.69 40.80 8.16
N ALA A 59 7.41 41.54 8.98
CA ALA A 59 8.30 42.62 8.55
C ALA A 59 9.76 42.13 8.58
N TYR A 60 10.52 42.36 7.52
CA TYR A 60 11.95 42.05 7.45
C TYR A 60 12.70 43.05 6.57
N SER A 61 14.03 43.03 6.62
CA SER A 61 14.91 43.90 5.82
C SER A 61 15.60 43.09 4.73
N THR A 62 15.53 43.53 3.48
CA THR A 62 16.22 42.89 2.35
C THR A 62 17.70 43.22 2.26
N THR A 63 18.11 44.30 2.92
CA THR A 63 19.49 44.80 2.93
C THR A 63 20.31 44.33 4.13
N LYS A 64 19.66 43.99 5.25
CA LYS A 64 20.30 43.49 6.47
C LYS A 64 19.98 42.02 6.70
N ASN A 65 20.98 41.15 6.63
CA ASN A 65 20.80 39.73 6.92
C ASN A 65 20.81 39.46 8.44
N PRO A 66 19.84 38.68 8.96
CA PRO A 66 19.89 38.19 10.34
C PRO A 66 20.98 37.13 10.50
N ARG A 67 21.34 36.77 11.73
CA ARG A 67 22.17 35.58 12.01
C ARG A 67 21.27 34.45 12.49
N LEU A 68 21.31 33.30 11.80
CA LEU A 68 20.53 32.13 12.18
C LEU A 68 21.49 31.09 12.74
N LEU A 69 21.31 30.73 14.01
CA LEU A 69 22.12 29.77 14.75
C LEU A 69 21.25 28.55 15.06
N ILE A 70 21.60 27.38 14.56
CA ILE A 70 20.82 26.14 14.77
C ILE A 70 21.49 25.31 15.87
N GLY A 71 20.72 24.84 16.85
CA GLY A 71 21.21 23.99 17.93
C GLY A 71 20.39 24.12 19.21
N GLU A 72 20.86 23.50 20.30
CA GLU A 72 20.22 23.62 21.61
C GLU A 72 20.46 25.01 22.20
N VAL A 73 19.37 25.69 22.57
CA VAL A 73 19.44 27.03 23.17
C VAL A 73 19.95 26.89 24.61
N ASP A 74 21.11 27.46 24.89
CA ASP A 74 21.65 27.52 26.25
C ASP A 74 21.20 28.83 26.91
N THR A 75 20.40 28.72 27.98
CA THR A 75 19.90 29.85 28.76
C THR A 75 20.66 30.06 30.08
N THR A 76 21.70 29.27 30.34
CA THR A 76 22.39 29.22 31.65
C THR A 76 23.34 30.41 31.89
N ALA A 77 23.69 31.17 30.84
CA ALA A 77 24.65 32.29 30.90
C ALA A 77 24.01 33.69 30.81
N GLY A 78 22.71 33.83 31.10
CA GLY A 78 22.01 35.12 31.06
C GLY A 78 21.82 35.74 29.67
N GLY A 79 22.24 35.03 28.61
CA GLY A 79 22.00 35.34 27.21
C GLY A 79 21.28 34.18 26.51
N THR A 80 20.54 34.48 25.44
CA THR A 80 19.91 33.47 24.58
C THR A 80 20.86 33.19 23.42
N ASP A 81 21.74 32.20 23.59
CA ASP A 81 22.72 31.81 22.58
C ASP A 81 22.76 30.28 22.40
N VAL A 82 23.38 29.81 21.32
CA VAL A 82 23.50 28.39 21.01
C VAL A 82 24.97 27.96 21.18
N LYS A 83 25.25 27.05 22.11
CA LYS A 83 26.57 26.40 22.19
C LYS A 83 26.73 25.47 20.99
N ASP A 84 27.81 25.64 20.24
CA ASP A 84 28.13 24.87 19.03
C ASP A 84 27.10 25.00 17.89
N ALA A 85 26.70 26.24 17.59
CA ALA A 85 25.72 26.54 16.54
C ALA A 85 26.12 26.00 15.15
N ASP A 86 25.24 25.18 14.56
CA ASP A 86 25.35 24.77 13.16
C ASP A 86 24.84 25.90 12.25
N THR A 87 25.74 26.43 11.44
CA THR A 87 25.46 27.44 10.40
C THR A 87 25.83 26.96 9.01
N SER A 88 26.31 25.71 8.88
CA SER A 88 26.95 25.18 7.68
C SER A 88 25.99 25.06 6.48
N MET A 89 24.69 24.89 6.75
CA MET A 89 23.63 24.70 5.76
C MET A 89 22.61 25.85 5.75
N VAL A 90 23.00 27.02 6.22
CA VAL A 90 22.18 28.24 6.19
C VAL A 90 22.53 29.07 4.96
N THR A 91 21.51 29.43 4.18
CA THR A 91 21.64 30.35 3.04
C THR A 91 20.80 31.59 3.28
N TYR A 92 21.26 32.73 2.78
CA TYR A 92 20.57 34.01 2.93
C TYR A 92 20.10 34.50 1.58
N ASN A 93 18.81 34.83 1.47
CA ASN A 93 18.24 35.47 0.30
C ASN A 93 17.42 36.68 0.73
N ARG A 94 17.92 37.89 0.43
CA ARG A 94 17.24 39.17 0.70
C ARG A 94 16.69 39.24 2.13
N GLY A 95 17.53 39.01 3.14
CA GLY A 95 17.14 39.07 4.55
C GLY A 95 16.44 37.82 5.10
N ILE A 96 16.13 36.82 4.28
CA ILE A 96 15.53 35.56 4.70
C ILE A 96 16.62 34.49 4.86
N ALA A 97 16.80 34.00 6.07
CA ALA A 97 17.65 32.85 6.37
C ALA A 97 16.88 31.56 6.05
N THR A 98 17.47 30.68 5.25
CA THR A 98 16.91 29.37 4.88
C THR A 98 17.86 28.28 5.33
N TYR A 99 17.38 27.39 6.19
CA TYR A 99 18.11 26.21 6.63
C TYR A 99 17.61 24.98 5.86
N GLY A 100 18.52 24.22 5.23
CA GLY A 100 18.17 23.06 4.43
C GLY A 100 19.08 21.87 4.73
N ILE A 101 18.53 20.81 5.33
CA ILE A 101 19.24 19.56 5.57
C ILE A 101 18.53 18.38 4.94
N ARG A 102 19.32 17.39 4.51
CA ARG A 102 18.78 16.08 4.11
C ARG A 102 18.37 15.33 5.37
N THR A 103 17.10 15.01 5.49
CA THR A 103 16.56 14.32 6.66
C THR A 103 17.01 12.85 6.68
N SER A 104 17.31 12.33 7.88
CA SER A 104 17.69 10.94 8.10
C SER A 104 16.95 10.34 9.30
N GLY A 105 16.50 9.10 9.16
CA GLY A 105 15.69 8.41 10.17
C GLY A 105 14.22 8.83 10.12
N LEU A 106 13.34 7.87 10.42
CA LEU A 106 11.89 8.06 10.40
C LEU A 106 11.38 8.70 11.70
N GLY A 107 10.19 9.28 11.63
CA GLY A 107 9.47 9.79 12.80
C GLY A 107 9.58 11.30 12.98
N GLU A 108 9.11 11.76 14.13
CA GLU A 108 9.14 13.18 14.51
C GLU A 108 10.58 13.63 14.75
N LYS A 109 10.95 14.74 14.12
CA LYS A 109 12.23 15.42 14.29
C LYS A 109 11.98 16.80 14.84
N GLU A 110 12.66 17.14 15.91
CA GLU A 110 12.69 18.49 16.45
C GLU A 110 13.91 19.22 15.91
N TRP A 111 13.75 20.50 15.60
CA TRP A 111 14.85 21.40 15.34
C TRP A 111 14.55 22.75 15.98
N GLY A 112 15.59 23.46 16.38
CA GLY A 112 15.47 24.73 17.05
C GLY A 112 16.77 25.49 16.99
N GLY A 113 16.73 26.70 17.51
CA GLY A 113 17.88 27.59 17.49
C GLY A 113 17.48 29.00 17.84
N VAL A 114 18.35 29.93 17.48
CA VAL A 114 18.18 31.36 17.73
C VAL A 114 18.38 32.12 16.43
N ILE A 115 17.43 33.00 16.11
CA ILE A 115 17.61 34.02 15.09
C ILE A 115 17.96 35.33 15.77
N GLN A 116 19.10 35.91 15.41
CA GLN A 116 19.57 37.19 15.94
C GLN A 116 19.37 38.29 14.89
N ILE A 117 18.78 39.40 15.30
CA ILE A 117 18.54 40.58 14.45
C ILE A 117 19.44 41.72 14.93
N LEU A 118 20.12 42.39 14.00
CA LEU A 118 20.98 43.53 14.31
C LEU A 118 20.13 44.76 14.64
N LYS A 119 20.24 45.25 15.87
CA LYS A 119 19.64 46.53 16.28
C LYS A 119 20.44 47.72 15.72
N PRO A 120 19.81 48.91 15.58
CA PRO A 120 20.51 50.14 15.20
C PRO A 120 21.70 50.50 16.11
N ASN A 121 21.64 50.15 17.40
CA ASN A 121 22.73 50.34 18.36
C ASN A 121 23.92 49.36 18.19
N GLY A 122 23.89 48.49 17.18
CA GLY A 122 24.95 47.51 16.90
C GLY A 122 24.85 46.21 17.71
N ASN A 123 23.91 46.11 18.66
CA ASN A 123 23.69 44.88 19.43
C ASN A 123 22.80 43.89 18.68
N TRP A 124 23.00 42.60 18.96
CA TRP A 124 22.17 41.53 18.40
C TRP A 124 21.02 41.21 19.36
N ALA A 125 19.79 41.28 18.85
CA ALA A 125 18.59 40.86 19.58
C ALA A 125 18.29 39.38 19.26
N PRO A 126 18.41 38.44 20.23
CA PRO A 126 18.17 37.02 19.98
C PRO A 126 16.68 36.66 20.14
N TYR A 127 16.18 35.82 19.23
CA TYR A 127 14.85 35.23 19.27
C TYR A 127 14.96 33.70 19.13
N ALA A 128 14.64 32.98 20.20
CA ALA A 128 14.66 31.52 20.20
C ALA A 128 13.42 30.97 19.46
N PHE A 129 13.60 29.85 18.77
CA PHE A 129 12.51 29.11 18.17
C PHE A 129 12.72 27.60 18.29
N LYS A 130 11.61 26.87 18.28
CA LYS A 130 11.57 25.41 18.25
C LYS A 130 10.44 24.97 17.33
N HIS A 131 10.72 24.03 16.45
CA HIS A 131 9.74 23.49 15.51
C HIS A 131 9.93 21.99 15.34
N LYS A 132 8.84 21.30 14.96
CA LYS A 132 8.86 19.86 14.71
C LYS A 132 8.43 19.57 13.29
N TYR A 133 9.05 18.59 12.66
CA TYR A 133 8.63 18.07 11.36
C TYR A 133 8.65 16.54 11.35
N MET A 134 7.80 15.94 10.53
CA MET A 134 7.67 14.49 10.43
C MET A 134 8.44 13.98 9.20
N VAL A 135 9.29 12.96 9.38
CA VAL A 135 9.97 12.27 8.28
C VAL A 135 9.30 10.92 8.05
N ALA A 136 8.59 10.81 6.93
CA ALA A 136 7.96 9.57 6.49
C ALA A 136 8.76 8.92 5.35
N LYS A 137 8.69 7.59 5.23
CA LYS A 137 9.14 6.92 4.01
C LYS A 137 8.19 7.27 2.87
N PRO A 138 8.69 7.49 1.64
CA PRO A 138 7.81 7.52 0.48
C PRO A 138 7.10 6.17 0.37
N SER A 139 5.77 6.18 0.29
CA SER A 139 4.97 4.99 0.02
C SER A 139 4.64 4.94 -1.47
N LEU A 140 4.97 3.82 -2.12
CA LEU A 140 4.54 3.50 -3.48
C LEU A 140 3.75 2.19 -3.42
N VAL A 141 2.51 2.22 -3.87
CA VAL A 141 1.67 1.03 -4.00
C VAL A 141 1.47 0.75 -5.49
N VAL A 142 2.03 -0.37 -5.96
CA VAL A 142 1.80 -0.88 -7.32
C VAL A 142 0.86 -2.06 -7.21
N SER A 143 -0.39 -1.89 -7.66
CA SER A 143 -1.40 -2.95 -7.63
C SER A 143 -1.88 -3.26 -9.04
N PRO A 144 -1.76 -4.51 -9.51
CA PRO A 144 -2.28 -4.90 -10.82
C PRO A 144 -3.82 -4.81 -10.82
N THR A 145 -4.36 -3.87 -11.59
CA THR A 145 -5.82 -3.61 -11.66
C THR A 145 -6.59 -4.81 -12.20
N ALA A 146 -5.97 -5.62 -13.06
CA ALA A 146 -6.56 -6.86 -13.58
C ALA A 146 -6.56 -8.03 -12.58
N MET A 147 -6.04 -7.88 -11.36
CA MET A 147 -5.99 -8.93 -10.34
C MET A 147 -7.00 -8.73 -9.19
N ASN A 148 -7.90 -7.74 -9.27
CA ASN A 148 -9.01 -7.59 -8.31
C ASN A 148 -10.07 -8.69 -8.48
N VAL A 149 -9.71 -9.93 -8.19
CA VAL A 149 -10.54 -11.12 -8.39
C VAL A 149 -10.62 -11.93 -7.10
N PHE A 150 -11.83 -12.32 -6.71
CA PHE A 150 -12.05 -13.38 -5.73
C PHE A 150 -12.60 -14.62 -6.42
N TYR A 151 -12.05 -15.77 -6.07
CA TYR A 151 -12.54 -17.06 -6.49
C TYR A 151 -13.60 -17.57 -5.53
N LYS A 152 -14.77 -17.88 -6.07
CA LYS A 152 -15.91 -18.44 -5.31
C LYS A 152 -15.54 -19.81 -4.74
N GLY A 153 -15.94 -20.07 -3.50
CA GLY A 153 -15.67 -21.33 -2.79
C GLY A 153 -14.26 -21.46 -2.22
N LEU A 154 -13.35 -20.51 -2.49
CA LEU A 154 -11.99 -20.50 -1.94
C LEU A 154 -11.85 -19.47 -0.81
N GLU A 155 -10.87 -19.71 0.05
CA GLU A 155 -10.40 -18.73 1.03
C GLU A 155 -9.43 -17.79 0.30
N ASN A 156 -9.89 -16.58 -0.02
CA ASN A 156 -9.09 -15.61 -0.76
C ASN A 156 -8.35 -14.71 0.25
N PRO A 157 -7.01 -14.77 0.34
CA PRO A 157 -6.25 -13.96 1.28
C PRO A 157 -6.26 -12.49 0.87
N VAL A 158 -6.45 -11.60 1.84
CA VAL A 158 -6.49 -10.14 1.67
C VAL A 158 -5.74 -9.48 2.81
N ASP A 159 -4.81 -8.58 2.45
CA ASP A 159 -4.13 -7.70 3.39
C ASP A 159 -4.70 -6.28 3.27
N ILE A 160 -5.07 -5.68 4.40
CA ILE A 160 -5.54 -4.30 4.46
C ILE A 160 -4.59 -3.43 5.26
N SER A 161 -4.35 -2.21 4.78
CA SER A 161 -3.62 -1.19 5.51
C SER A 161 -4.15 0.19 5.15
N VAL A 162 -4.16 1.09 6.13
CA VAL A 162 -4.51 2.49 5.94
C VAL A 162 -3.44 3.32 6.63
N SER A 163 -2.91 4.33 5.93
CA SER A 163 -1.84 5.17 6.45
C SER A 163 -2.28 5.89 7.73
N GLY A 164 -1.46 5.81 8.77
CA GLY A 164 -1.73 6.45 10.06
C GLY A 164 -2.69 5.70 10.98
N ILE A 165 -3.18 4.51 10.60
CA ILE A 165 -4.15 3.75 11.39
C ILE A 165 -3.63 2.34 11.70
N PRO A 166 -3.58 1.93 12.98
CA PRO A 166 -3.24 0.56 13.35
C PRO A 166 -4.20 -0.47 12.75
N SER A 167 -3.67 -1.58 12.23
CA SER A 167 -4.46 -2.63 11.58
C SER A 167 -5.55 -3.23 12.47
N GLU A 168 -5.35 -3.25 13.78
CA GLU A 168 -6.32 -3.75 14.77
C GLU A 168 -7.63 -2.94 14.81
N LYS A 169 -7.53 -1.65 14.47
CA LYS A 169 -8.67 -0.72 14.40
C LYS A 169 -9.37 -0.77 13.04
N LEU A 170 -8.85 -1.54 12.08
CA LEU A 170 -9.46 -1.74 10.78
C LEU A 170 -10.41 -2.93 10.81
N SER A 171 -11.45 -2.85 9.99
CA SER A 171 -12.40 -3.92 9.73
C SER A 171 -12.73 -3.99 8.26
N LEU A 172 -12.62 -5.20 7.70
CA LEU A 172 -12.96 -5.51 6.31
C LEU A 172 -14.39 -6.04 6.23
N ASN A 173 -15.18 -5.50 5.31
CA ASN A 173 -16.46 -6.05 4.93
C ASN A 173 -16.51 -6.26 3.41
N VAL A 174 -17.08 -7.38 2.98
CA VAL A 174 -17.28 -7.69 1.56
C VAL A 174 -18.73 -8.12 1.36
N GLU A 175 -19.43 -7.39 0.50
CA GLU A 175 -20.86 -7.60 0.27
C GLU A 175 -21.16 -9.04 -0.19
N GLY A 176 -22.08 -9.72 0.49
CA GLY A 176 -22.52 -11.07 0.14
C GLY A 176 -21.43 -12.16 0.26
N CYS A 177 -20.35 -11.88 0.99
CA CYS A 177 -19.25 -12.82 1.23
C CYS A 177 -19.01 -12.99 2.74
N SER A 178 -18.49 -14.14 3.14
CA SER A 178 -17.99 -14.32 4.50
C SER A 178 -16.57 -13.75 4.60
N VAL A 179 -16.27 -13.04 5.68
CA VAL A 179 -14.95 -12.46 5.95
C VAL A 179 -14.46 -12.95 7.30
N ARG A 180 -13.25 -13.51 7.36
CA ARG A 180 -12.62 -14.00 8.58
C ARG A 180 -11.27 -13.32 8.80
N PRO A 181 -10.99 -12.75 9.98
CA PRO A 181 -9.64 -12.30 10.30
C PRO A 181 -8.72 -13.50 10.52
N VAL A 182 -7.60 -13.56 9.82
CA VAL A 182 -6.54 -14.55 10.04
C VAL A 182 -5.56 -14.03 11.07
N ASN A 183 -5.16 -12.76 10.92
CA ASN A 183 -4.33 -12.05 11.88
C ASN A 183 -4.69 -10.57 11.88
N LYS A 184 -5.52 -10.16 12.85
CA LYS A 184 -6.06 -8.79 12.91
C LYS A 184 -4.97 -7.74 13.17
N SER A 185 -3.94 -8.05 13.95
CA SER A 185 -2.85 -7.10 14.23
C SER A 185 -1.95 -6.84 13.02
N GLN A 186 -1.93 -7.76 12.05
CA GLN A 186 -1.24 -7.58 10.77
C GLN A 186 -2.18 -7.15 9.63
N GLY A 187 -3.48 -6.97 9.88
CA GLY A 187 -4.45 -6.60 8.85
C GLY A 187 -4.74 -7.72 7.84
N LYS A 188 -4.55 -9.00 8.22
CA LYS A 188 -4.74 -10.16 7.34
C LYS A 188 -6.12 -10.77 7.50
N TYR A 189 -6.81 -10.95 6.38
CA TYR A 189 -8.16 -11.48 6.30
C TYR A 189 -8.26 -12.55 5.21
N GLU A 190 -9.27 -13.39 5.32
CA GLU A 190 -9.74 -14.28 4.28
C GLU A 190 -11.16 -13.92 3.89
N VAL A 191 -11.39 -13.77 2.59
CA VAL A 191 -12.71 -13.55 2.02
C VAL A 191 -13.16 -14.84 1.33
N VAL A 192 -14.33 -15.32 1.73
CA VAL A 192 -14.95 -16.54 1.19
C VAL A 192 -16.27 -16.18 0.51
N PRO A 193 -16.26 -15.93 -0.82
CA PRO A 193 -17.48 -15.79 -1.59
C PRO A 193 -18.21 -17.13 -1.71
N ASN A 194 -19.52 -17.13 -1.52
CA ASN A 194 -20.36 -18.32 -1.71
C ASN A 194 -20.29 -18.80 -3.18
N GLU A 195 -20.14 -20.12 -3.40
CA GLU A 195 -20.16 -20.74 -4.73
C GLU A 195 -21.44 -20.45 -5.52
N GLU A 196 -22.58 -20.33 -4.83
CA GLU A 196 -23.89 -20.09 -5.41
C GLU A 196 -24.16 -18.59 -5.66
N ASN A 197 -23.23 -17.71 -5.28
CA ASN A 197 -23.38 -16.28 -5.51
C ASN A 197 -23.39 -16.00 -7.03
N LYS A 198 -24.49 -15.42 -7.51
CA LYS A 198 -24.71 -15.10 -8.94
C LYS A 198 -24.08 -13.76 -9.37
N SER A 199 -23.64 -12.95 -8.42
CA SER A 199 -22.99 -11.68 -8.70
C SER A 199 -21.68 -11.89 -9.48
N LYS A 200 -21.41 -10.97 -10.40
CA LYS A 200 -20.15 -10.90 -11.14
C LYS A 200 -19.10 -10.08 -10.42
N GLU A 201 -19.53 -9.20 -9.51
CA GLU A 201 -18.69 -8.27 -8.78
C GLU A 201 -19.23 -8.09 -7.36
N VAL A 202 -18.35 -7.69 -6.43
CA VAL A 202 -18.66 -7.38 -5.03
C VAL A 202 -17.94 -6.12 -4.61
N ARG A 203 -18.56 -5.38 -3.69
CA ARG A 203 -17.96 -4.21 -3.06
C ARG A 203 -17.19 -4.62 -1.81
N VAL A 204 -15.96 -4.14 -1.74
CA VAL A 204 -15.05 -4.29 -0.61
C VAL A 204 -14.97 -2.95 0.10
N THR A 205 -15.38 -2.93 1.36
CA THR A 205 -15.39 -1.74 2.20
C THR A 205 -14.51 -1.96 3.41
N VAL A 206 -13.59 -1.04 3.65
CA VAL A 206 -12.80 -0.99 4.87
C VAL A 206 -13.37 0.12 5.76
N THR A 207 -13.46 -0.14 7.06
CA THR A 207 -13.83 0.87 8.05
C THR A 207 -12.81 0.89 9.18
N SER A 208 -12.51 2.07 9.72
CA SER A 208 -11.72 2.22 10.95
C SER A 208 -12.61 2.64 12.11
N GLU A 209 -12.27 2.21 13.32
CA GLU A 209 -12.88 2.72 14.55
C GLU A 209 -11.80 3.38 15.42
N ILE A 210 -11.89 4.71 15.57
CA ILE A 210 -10.95 5.52 16.36
C ILE A 210 -11.79 6.39 17.30
N ASP A 211 -11.53 6.27 18.60
CA ASP A 211 -12.18 7.07 19.67
C ASP A 211 -13.72 7.07 19.58
N GLY A 212 -14.30 5.90 19.28
CA GLY A 212 -15.74 5.69 19.14
C GLY A 212 -16.36 6.25 17.86
N LYS A 213 -15.57 6.87 16.98
CA LYS A 213 -16.01 7.33 15.66
C LYS A 213 -15.62 6.32 14.59
N ARG A 214 -16.61 5.92 13.78
CA ARG A 214 -16.41 5.02 12.65
C ARG A 214 -16.23 5.83 11.38
N ASN A 215 -15.07 5.67 10.74
CA ASN A 215 -14.79 6.23 9.42
C ASN A 215 -14.86 5.11 8.38
N SER A 216 -15.46 5.40 7.22
CA SER A 216 -15.52 4.47 6.09
C SER A 216 -14.66 4.98 4.96
N TYR A 217 -13.89 4.08 4.35
CA TYR A 217 -13.08 4.40 3.18
C TYR A 217 -13.87 4.16 1.88
N PRO A 218 -13.43 4.77 0.76
CA PRO A 218 -14.01 4.49 -0.55
C PRO A 218 -14.04 2.99 -0.85
N ALA A 219 -15.18 2.51 -1.32
CA ALA A 219 -15.35 1.09 -1.64
C ALA A 219 -14.58 0.72 -2.91
N LEU A 220 -13.97 -0.46 -2.91
CA LEU A 220 -13.30 -1.04 -4.07
C LEU A 220 -14.16 -2.14 -4.67
N THR A 221 -14.21 -2.22 -6.01
CA THR A 221 -14.94 -3.28 -6.71
C THR A 221 -14.00 -4.44 -7.04
N TYR A 222 -14.41 -5.66 -6.67
CA TYR A 222 -13.71 -6.91 -6.99
C TYR A 222 -14.60 -7.80 -7.84
N ARG A 223 -14.01 -8.47 -8.82
CA ARG A 223 -14.70 -9.44 -9.69
C ARG A 223 -14.81 -10.78 -8.99
N LEU A 224 -15.99 -11.40 -9.03
CA LEU A 224 -16.18 -12.77 -8.59
C LEU A 224 -16.01 -13.73 -9.77
N LYS A 225 -15.07 -14.65 -9.67
CA LYS A 225 -14.82 -15.70 -10.67
C LYS A 225 -15.06 -17.08 -10.06
N THR A 226 -15.56 -18.00 -10.87
CA THR A 226 -15.61 -19.41 -10.49
C THR A 226 -14.24 -20.02 -10.72
N VAL A 227 -13.81 -20.92 -9.85
CA VAL A 227 -12.60 -21.72 -10.07
C VAL A 227 -12.76 -22.50 -11.38
N PRO A 228 -11.80 -22.37 -12.33
CA PRO A 228 -11.80 -23.14 -13.56
C PRO A 228 -11.93 -24.64 -13.30
N LYS A 229 -12.45 -25.38 -14.27
CA LYS A 229 -12.53 -26.84 -14.15
C LYS A 229 -11.15 -27.44 -14.40
N PRO A 230 -10.72 -28.46 -13.63
CA PRO A 230 -9.47 -29.14 -13.89
C PRO A 230 -9.55 -29.94 -15.21
N ASN A 231 -8.39 -30.19 -15.80
CA ASN A 231 -8.24 -31.05 -16.96
C ASN A 231 -8.13 -32.52 -16.53
N PRO A 232 -8.86 -33.43 -17.18
CA PRO A 232 -8.68 -34.86 -16.92
C PRO A 232 -7.33 -35.33 -17.48
N MET A 233 -6.68 -36.23 -16.74
CA MET A 233 -5.38 -36.80 -17.11
C MET A 233 -5.34 -38.31 -16.93
N ILE A 234 -4.54 -38.97 -17.75
CA ILE A 234 -4.14 -40.37 -17.61
C ILE A 234 -2.62 -40.41 -17.67
N ASN A 235 -1.98 -41.06 -16.69
CA ASN A 235 -0.52 -41.13 -16.57
C ASN A 235 0.18 -39.76 -16.71
N GLY A 236 -0.43 -38.71 -16.17
CA GLY A 236 0.12 -37.35 -16.23
C GLY A 236 0.01 -36.65 -17.59
N LYS A 237 -0.77 -37.18 -18.54
CA LYS A 237 -1.02 -36.55 -19.84
C LYS A 237 -2.52 -36.29 -20.04
N ALA A 238 -2.85 -35.19 -20.71
CA ALA A 238 -4.23 -34.77 -21.00
C ALA A 238 -4.52 -34.81 -22.51
N GLY A 239 -5.80 -34.81 -22.88
CA GLY A 239 -6.25 -34.68 -24.27
C GLY A 239 -6.14 -35.95 -25.11
N SER A 240 -5.74 -35.80 -26.38
CA SER A 240 -5.55 -36.92 -27.30
C SER A 240 -4.12 -37.45 -27.23
N LEU A 241 -3.98 -38.75 -27.02
CA LEU A 241 -2.73 -39.42 -26.74
C LEU A 241 -2.53 -40.59 -27.72
N GLU A 242 -1.30 -40.81 -28.15
CA GLU A 242 -0.90 -42.05 -28.80
C GLU A 242 -0.16 -42.93 -27.79
N MET A 243 -0.64 -44.15 -27.56
CA MET A 243 -0.05 -45.08 -26.60
C MET A 243 0.18 -46.45 -27.22
N THR A 244 1.30 -47.06 -26.87
CA THR A 244 1.59 -48.46 -27.16
C THR A 244 0.76 -49.38 -26.26
N LYS A 245 0.63 -50.65 -26.65
CA LYS A 245 -0.03 -51.68 -25.83
C LYS A 245 0.56 -51.82 -24.43
N SER A 246 1.88 -51.65 -24.29
CA SER A 246 2.56 -51.70 -22.99
C SER A 246 2.12 -50.53 -22.10
N GLU A 247 2.08 -49.31 -22.64
CA GLU A 247 1.65 -48.11 -21.91
C GLU A 247 0.18 -48.20 -21.47
N LEU A 248 -0.71 -48.73 -22.31
CA LEU A 248 -2.11 -48.97 -21.95
C LEU A 248 -2.25 -49.89 -20.73
N GLY A 249 -1.40 -50.91 -20.63
CA GLY A 249 -1.39 -51.82 -19.49
C GLY A 249 -0.98 -51.17 -18.16
N THR A 250 -0.38 -49.99 -18.20
CA THR A 250 0.02 -49.23 -17.00
C THR A 250 -1.07 -48.31 -16.46
N ILE A 251 -2.13 -48.06 -17.24
CA ILE A 251 -3.24 -47.18 -16.86
C ILE A 251 -4.01 -47.85 -15.72
N LYS A 252 -4.01 -47.20 -14.55
CA LYS A 252 -4.71 -47.70 -13.35
C LYS A 252 -5.84 -46.79 -12.90
N PHE A 253 -5.71 -45.49 -13.14
CA PHE A 253 -6.67 -44.48 -12.71
C PHE A 253 -6.68 -43.28 -13.64
N VAL A 254 -7.76 -42.51 -13.56
CA VAL A 254 -7.93 -41.20 -14.17
C VAL A 254 -7.73 -40.15 -13.07
N SER A 255 -6.91 -39.15 -13.32
CA SER A 255 -6.73 -37.99 -12.42
C SER A 255 -7.31 -36.72 -13.04
N ALA A 256 -7.40 -35.66 -12.25
CA ALA A 256 -7.78 -34.34 -12.73
C ALA A 256 -6.88 -33.30 -12.10
N THR A 257 -6.29 -32.43 -12.92
CA THR A 257 -5.33 -31.42 -12.48
C THR A 257 -5.68 -30.08 -13.12
N LEU A 258 -5.59 -29.00 -12.34
CA LEU A 258 -5.72 -27.65 -12.86
C LEU A 258 -4.33 -27.03 -12.93
N GLU A 259 -3.77 -26.97 -14.14
CA GLU A 259 -2.46 -26.37 -14.40
C GLU A 259 -2.56 -24.84 -14.39
N ASP A 260 -1.46 -24.16 -14.05
CA ASP A 260 -1.30 -22.69 -14.05
C ASP A 260 -2.33 -21.91 -13.21
N PHE A 261 -2.84 -22.51 -12.13
CA PHE A 261 -3.73 -21.81 -11.19
C PHE A 261 -2.98 -21.22 -10.00
N LEU A 262 -3.41 -20.02 -9.56
CA LEU A 262 -2.75 -19.27 -8.50
C LEU A 262 -2.89 -19.90 -7.10
N PHE A 263 -3.82 -20.83 -6.93
CA PHE A 263 -4.04 -21.55 -5.66
C PHE A 263 -3.64 -23.02 -5.83
N ASP A 264 -3.00 -23.59 -4.83
CA ASP A 264 -2.73 -25.02 -4.77
C ASP A 264 -4.02 -25.79 -4.48
N LEU A 265 -4.66 -26.30 -5.52
CA LEU A 265 -5.93 -27.03 -5.45
C LEU A 265 -5.75 -28.47 -5.88
N ARG A 266 -6.22 -29.39 -5.05
CA ARG A 266 -6.26 -30.82 -5.35
C ARG A 266 -7.66 -31.24 -5.77
N TYR A 267 -7.73 -32.15 -6.73
CA TYR A 267 -8.99 -32.70 -7.21
C TYR A 267 -8.96 -34.23 -7.17
N ARG A 268 -10.12 -34.81 -6.85
CA ARG A 268 -10.36 -36.24 -6.87
C ARG A 268 -11.44 -36.56 -7.90
N VAL A 269 -11.12 -37.43 -8.84
CA VAL A 269 -12.12 -37.97 -9.79
C VAL A 269 -13.09 -38.87 -9.04
N THR A 270 -14.39 -38.61 -9.23
CA THR A 270 -15.48 -39.33 -8.55
C THR A 270 -16.20 -40.31 -9.47
N ARG A 271 -16.17 -40.08 -10.78
CA ARG A 271 -16.81 -40.93 -11.78
C ARG A 271 -16.19 -40.68 -13.15
N PHE A 272 -16.09 -41.72 -13.97
CA PHE A 272 -15.82 -41.59 -15.40
C PHE A 272 -16.44 -42.75 -16.19
N GLU A 273 -16.50 -42.60 -17.50
CA GLU A 273 -16.95 -43.63 -18.44
C GLU A 273 -15.84 -43.94 -19.43
N MET A 274 -15.53 -45.23 -19.63
CA MET A 274 -14.63 -45.71 -20.67
C MET A 274 -15.48 -46.18 -21.85
N PHE A 275 -15.33 -45.51 -22.99
CA PHE A 275 -15.96 -45.84 -24.26
C PHE A 275 -14.94 -46.48 -25.18
N VAL A 276 -15.28 -47.65 -25.73
CA VAL A 276 -14.44 -48.39 -26.68
C VAL A 276 -15.26 -48.76 -27.91
N SER A 277 -14.62 -48.73 -29.08
CA SER A 277 -15.18 -49.26 -30.32
C SER A 277 -14.31 -50.41 -30.82
N VAL A 278 -14.88 -51.62 -30.84
CA VAL A 278 -14.19 -52.84 -31.27
C VAL A 278 -15.05 -53.53 -32.33
N GLY A 279 -14.54 -53.64 -33.56
CA GLY A 279 -15.21 -54.37 -34.64
C GLY A 279 -16.59 -53.80 -35.02
N GLY A 280 -16.77 -52.47 -34.96
CA GLY A 280 -18.03 -51.80 -35.29
C GLY A 280 -19.10 -51.82 -34.19
N LYS A 281 -18.83 -52.47 -33.04
CA LYS A 281 -19.68 -52.39 -31.85
C LYS A 281 -19.05 -51.42 -30.85
N SER A 282 -19.88 -50.53 -30.31
CA SER A 282 -19.47 -49.53 -29.33
C SER A 282 -20.06 -49.88 -27.98
N GLN A 283 -19.23 -49.87 -26.94
CA GLN A 283 -19.65 -50.16 -25.58
C GLN A 283 -19.04 -49.17 -24.59
N SER A 284 -19.84 -48.81 -23.59
CA SER A 284 -19.47 -47.90 -22.51
C SER A 284 -19.44 -48.64 -21.18
N TYR A 285 -18.40 -48.41 -20.40
CA TYR A 285 -18.23 -48.96 -19.07
C TYR A 285 -18.13 -47.81 -18.08
N THR A 286 -18.83 -47.87 -16.96
CA THR A 286 -18.78 -46.82 -15.93
C THR A 286 -17.90 -47.26 -14.77
N ALA A 287 -17.05 -46.34 -14.30
CA ALA A 287 -16.31 -46.49 -13.06
C ALA A 287 -16.80 -45.48 -12.01
N ASN A 288 -17.01 -45.97 -10.79
CA ASN A 288 -17.30 -45.15 -9.63
C ASN A 288 -15.98 -44.95 -8.85
N GLY A 289 -15.50 -43.72 -8.80
CA GLY A 289 -14.17 -43.37 -8.33
C GLY A 289 -13.20 -43.04 -9.47
N ASN A 290 -11.92 -42.98 -9.13
CA ASN A 290 -10.84 -42.65 -10.07
C ASN A 290 -10.18 -43.89 -10.69
N GLN A 291 -10.37 -45.08 -10.12
CA GLN A 291 -9.73 -46.31 -10.59
C GLN A 291 -10.50 -46.99 -11.73
N LEU A 292 -9.77 -47.68 -12.61
CA LEU A 292 -10.36 -48.54 -13.63
C LEU A 292 -10.95 -49.80 -12.99
N THR A 293 -12.09 -50.25 -13.51
CA THR A 293 -12.66 -51.55 -13.11
C THR A 293 -11.82 -52.70 -13.69
N THR A 294 -11.99 -53.90 -13.13
CA THR A 294 -11.34 -55.12 -13.64
C THR A 294 -11.71 -55.37 -15.10
N GLU A 295 -12.97 -55.13 -15.47
CA GLU A 295 -13.47 -55.26 -16.84
C GLU A 295 -12.80 -54.25 -17.78
N MET A 296 -12.74 -52.97 -17.40
CA MET A 296 -12.04 -51.94 -18.18
C MET A 296 -10.58 -52.30 -18.42
N SER A 297 -9.89 -52.74 -17.36
CA SER A 297 -8.49 -53.16 -17.42
C SER A 297 -8.27 -54.36 -18.34
N GLY A 298 -9.19 -55.34 -18.30
CA GLY A 298 -9.18 -56.50 -19.20
C GLY A 298 -9.35 -56.10 -20.66
N ILE A 299 -10.28 -55.18 -20.93
CA ILE A 299 -10.53 -54.65 -22.27
C ILE A 299 -9.29 -53.97 -22.81
N LEU A 300 -8.70 -53.01 -22.08
CA LEU A 300 -7.49 -52.29 -22.51
C LEU A 300 -6.35 -53.23 -22.89
N ARG A 301 -6.16 -54.34 -22.15
CA ARG A 301 -5.13 -55.35 -22.45
C ARG A 301 -5.41 -56.16 -23.72
N SER A 302 -6.68 -56.31 -24.10
CA SER A 302 -7.09 -57.05 -25.29
C SER A 302 -7.16 -56.19 -26.56
N MET A 303 -7.13 -54.86 -26.41
CA MET A 303 -7.15 -53.94 -27.55
C MET A 303 -5.92 -54.09 -28.45
N LYS A 304 -6.11 -53.73 -29.73
CA LYS A 304 -5.13 -53.85 -30.82
C LYS A 304 -4.74 -52.48 -31.37
N PRO A 305 -3.54 -52.35 -31.98
CA PRO A 305 -3.17 -51.15 -32.76
C PRO A 305 -4.25 -50.74 -33.75
N GLY A 306 -4.45 -49.43 -33.91
CA GLY A 306 -5.49 -48.82 -34.74
C GLY A 306 -6.84 -48.64 -34.05
N GLN A 307 -7.05 -49.22 -32.86
CA GLN A 307 -8.26 -49.00 -32.07
C GLN A 307 -8.15 -47.71 -31.23
N THR A 308 -9.29 -47.20 -30.78
CA THR A 308 -9.38 -45.99 -29.95
C THR A 308 -10.20 -46.27 -28.70
N VAL A 309 -9.72 -45.79 -27.56
CA VAL A 309 -10.46 -45.74 -26.29
C VAL A 309 -10.64 -44.28 -25.87
N ILE A 310 -11.82 -43.96 -25.36
CA ILE A 310 -12.18 -42.62 -24.91
C ILE A 310 -12.61 -42.69 -23.44
N PHE A 311 -11.96 -41.91 -22.59
CA PHE A 311 -12.43 -41.64 -21.23
C PHE A 311 -13.24 -40.35 -21.25
N GLN A 312 -14.53 -40.46 -20.96
CA GLN A 312 -15.51 -39.39 -21.08
C GLN A 312 -16.41 -39.30 -19.86
N LYS A 313 -17.24 -38.23 -19.82
CA LYS A 313 -18.15 -37.93 -18.70
C LYS A 313 -17.44 -37.97 -17.34
N ILE A 314 -16.22 -37.44 -17.31
CA ILE A 314 -15.37 -37.44 -16.13
C ILE A 314 -15.92 -36.38 -15.18
N SER A 315 -16.12 -36.76 -13.93
CA SER A 315 -16.54 -35.87 -12.85
C SER A 315 -15.49 -35.85 -11.77
N ALA A 316 -15.18 -34.66 -11.25
CA ALA A 316 -14.22 -34.49 -10.18
C ALA A 316 -14.76 -33.54 -9.11
N VAL A 317 -14.27 -33.72 -7.89
CA VAL A 317 -14.55 -32.87 -6.74
C VAL A 317 -13.25 -32.29 -6.23
N MET A 318 -13.27 -31.03 -5.81
CA MET A 318 -12.14 -30.41 -5.12
C MET A 318 -11.95 -31.08 -3.75
N ASP A 319 -10.72 -31.30 -3.32
CA ASP A 319 -10.40 -31.89 -2.02
C ASP A 319 -10.57 -30.87 -0.88
N LYS A 320 -11.80 -30.42 -0.70
CA LYS A 320 -12.21 -29.43 0.31
C LYS A 320 -13.56 -29.84 0.92
N PRO A 321 -13.77 -29.65 2.24
CA PRO A 321 -15.07 -29.86 2.86
C PRO A 321 -16.18 -29.04 2.18
N GLY A 322 -17.31 -29.69 1.88
CA GLY A 322 -18.48 -29.04 1.26
C GLY A 322 -18.39 -28.84 -0.25
N ALA A 323 -17.28 -29.21 -0.91
CA ALA A 323 -17.15 -29.11 -2.36
C ALA A 323 -18.11 -30.08 -3.09
N LYS A 324 -18.79 -29.58 -4.12
CA LYS A 324 -19.68 -30.37 -4.98
C LYS A 324 -18.92 -30.95 -6.17
N ALA A 325 -19.22 -32.19 -6.54
CA ALA A 325 -18.67 -32.81 -7.74
C ALA A 325 -19.16 -32.06 -8.99
N ARG A 326 -18.27 -31.82 -9.94
CA ARG A 326 -18.56 -31.12 -11.20
C ARG A 326 -18.13 -31.97 -12.40
N PRO A 327 -18.93 -32.00 -13.49
CA PRO A 327 -18.51 -32.62 -14.74
C PRO A 327 -17.42 -31.77 -15.39
N LEU A 328 -16.35 -32.44 -15.85
CA LEU A 328 -15.25 -31.83 -16.58
C LEU A 328 -15.61 -31.71 -18.07
N ASP A 329 -15.07 -30.69 -18.74
CA ASP A 329 -15.38 -30.41 -20.15
C ASP A 329 -14.53 -31.25 -21.13
N GLY A 330 -13.41 -31.81 -20.66
CA GLY A 330 -12.48 -32.60 -21.47
C GLY A 330 -12.77 -34.09 -21.47
N ASN A 331 -12.43 -34.73 -22.59
CA ASN A 331 -12.28 -36.19 -22.71
C ASN A 331 -10.80 -36.52 -22.88
N ILE A 332 -10.41 -37.74 -22.50
CA ILE A 332 -9.10 -38.28 -22.84
C ILE A 332 -9.31 -39.30 -23.95
N ILE A 333 -8.64 -39.09 -25.08
CA ILE A 333 -8.73 -39.98 -26.24
C ILE A 333 -7.38 -40.67 -26.36
N ILE A 334 -7.38 -42.00 -26.46
CA ILE A 334 -6.15 -42.76 -26.63
C ILE A 334 -6.25 -43.57 -27.92
N HIS A 335 -5.38 -43.23 -28.86
CA HIS A 335 -5.15 -43.98 -30.09
C HIS A 335 -4.04 -45.00 -29.84
N ILE A 336 -4.33 -46.25 -30.17
CA ILE A 336 -3.39 -47.35 -29.92
C ILE A 336 -2.48 -47.49 -31.13
N LYS A 337 -1.17 -47.36 -30.91
CA LYS A 337 -0.15 -47.55 -31.95
C LYS A 337 0.55 -48.90 -31.85
#